data_AF-A0A7Y3TKT4-F1
#
_entry.id   AF-A0A7Y3TKT4-F1
#
_cell.length_a   1.000
_cell.length_b   1.000
_cell.length_c   1.000
_cell.angle_alpha   90.00
_cell.angle_beta   90.00
_cell.angle_gamma   90.00
#
_symmetry.space_group_name_H-M   'P 1'
#
loop_
_entity.id
_entity.type
_entity.pdbx_description
1 polymer ?
#
loop_
_entity_poly.entity_id
_entity_poly.type
_entity_poly.pdbx_seq_one_letter_code
_entity_poly.pdbx_strand_id
1 'polypeptide(L)'
;MTTTPLVAVQQPKNLSLHEIEAELNAMWNSQSSDVAVTATRASTFSMIVYEPEEFQQLLAVLGFYQGAIDGTHGSETKVAVEKAQKAYDLPITGRVDPGTLARLREEIAGLPSDRLKVNNINLRGANLSDAIAVRNPRRIITLSPVLGEDQGVSSVVSAYCPIQKATSEHLICSEYITLTGTKAALNHIGDLVSALLVPDLPKFLWWKATPNPEQELFKRLTEAAQCIILDSSYFSDPEAEFVKMHDLVDSGISVADLNWHRLLPWQELTAETFDPPERRTSLSQVDRVVIDYEQGNTAQALLFLGWLASRLDWKPTALIDIGGDYEIRHIKFVNSDQLEVEAELAAIPTADVGEIVGDLIGLRLGSTDPSANCGTILCSETTGCMRLEAGGAAQASGGYTEMVKAINDQKAEFLLSQQLQRWGREVLFEESLAIVVQILSLPLQS
;
A
#
# COMPACT_ATOMS: atom_id res chain seq x y z
N MET A 1 12.98 -16.57 0.44
CA MET A 1 11.89 -17.17 -0.37
C MET A 1 12.54 -17.80 -1.60
N THR A 2 12.20 -19.05 -1.93
CA THR A 2 12.68 -19.70 -3.16
C THR A 2 11.91 -19.14 -4.35
N THR A 3 12.62 -18.57 -5.33
CA THR A 3 12.00 -18.08 -6.56
C THR A 3 11.31 -19.23 -7.29
N THR A 4 10.09 -19.01 -7.79
CA THR A 4 9.39 -20.03 -8.58
C THR A 4 9.92 -19.92 -10.00
N PRO A 5 10.60 -20.94 -10.54
CA PRO A 5 11.16 -20.82 -11.89
C PRO A 5 10.02 -20.66 -12.91
N LEU A 6 10.10 -19.61 -13.73
CA LEU A 6 9.16 -19.29 -14.79
C LEU A 6 9.67 -19.81 -16.13
N VAL A 7 8.80 -20.39 -16.94
CA VAL A 7 9.07 -20.75 -18.35
C VAL A 7 8.36 -19.76 -19.25
N ALA A 8 9.11 -19.15 -20.17
CA ALA A 8 8.52 -18.29 -21.19
C ALA A 8 7.89 -19.14 -22.30
N VAL A 9 6.58 -19.03 -22.44
CA VAL A 9 5.84 -19.48 -23.64
C VAL A 9 6.05 -18.49 -24.77
N GLN A 10 6.09 -17.20 -24.42
CA GLN A 10 6.40 -16.12 -25.34
C GLN A 10 7.37 -15.15 -24.67
N GLN A 11 8.52 -14.95 -25.30
CA GLN A 11 9.48 -13.90 -24.91
C GLN A 11 8.90 -12.52 -25.22
N PRO A 12 9.28 -11.47 -24.46
CA PRO A 12 8.80 -10.11 -24.69
C PRO A 12 8.86 -9.68 -26.15
N LYS A 13 7.71 -9.30 -26.72
CA LYS A 13 7.56 -8.87 -28.12
C LYS A 13 6.93 -7.48 -28.18
N ASN A 14 7.58 -6.55 -28.89
CA ASN A 14 7.03 -5.23 -29.17
C ASN A 14 5.92 -5.33 -30.22
N LEU A 15 4.80 -4.65 -29.99
CA LEU A 15 3.63 -4.67 -30.87
C LEU A 15 3.00 -3.28 -30.99
N SER A 16 2.24 -3.07 -32.07
CA SER A 16 1.28 -1.97 -32.09
C SER A 16 0.07 -2.31 -31.22
N LEU A 17 -0.61 -1.28 -30.69
CA LEU A 17 -1.73 -1.45 -29.78
C LEU A 17 -2.88 -2.29 -30.35
N HIS A 18 -3.09 -2.23 -31.67
CA HIS A 18 -4.17 -2.95 -32.35
C HIS A 18 -3.87 -4.45 -32.58
N GLU A 19 -2.60 -4.84 -32.49
CA GLU A 19 -2.15 -6.22 -32.74
C GLU A 19 -2.13 -7.07 -31.46
N ILE A 20 -2.27 -6.47 -30.27
CA ILE A 20 -2.13 -7.13 -28.97
C ILE A 20 -3.01 -8.39 -28.88
N GLU A 21 -4.32 -8.27 -29.14
CA GLU A 21 -5.24 -9.42 -29.07
C GLU A 21 -4.98 -10.47 -30.15
N ALA A 22 -4.62 -10.04 -31.35
CA ALA A 22 -4.32 -10.95 -32.45
C ALA A 22 -3.09 -11.82 -32.13
N GLU A 23 -2.04 -11.20 -31.59
CA GLU A 23 -0.84 -11.90 -31.15
C GLU A 23 -1.15 -12.85 -29.99
N LEU A 24 -1.83 -12.37 -28.94
CA LEU A 24 -2.17 -13.22 -27.78
C LEU A 24 -2.94 -14.47 -28.22
N ASN A 25 -3.91 -14.34 -29.13
CA ASN A 25 -4.64 -15.50 -29.63
C ASN A 25 -3.78 -16.44 -30.48
N ALA A 26 -2.87 -15.91 -31.29
CA ALA A 26 -1.94 -16.71 -32.08
C ALA A 26 -0.98 -17.53 -31.20
N MET A 27 -0.49 -16.96 -30.08
CA MET A 27 0.41 -17.64 -29.14
C MET A 27 -0.19 -18.95 -28.64
N TRP A 28 -1.47 -18.96 -28.27
CA TRP A 28 -2.12 -20.14 -27.69
C TRP A 28 -2.64 -21.14 -28.73
N ASN A 29 -2.90 -20.70 -29.96
CA ASN A 29 -3.31 -21.60 -31.04
C ASN A 29 -2.13 -22.39 -31.61
N SER A 30 -0.91 -21.87 -31.52
CA SER A 30 0.30 -22.52 -32.07
C SER A 30 0.88 -23.64 -31.21
N GLN A 31 0.49 -23.71 -29.92
CA GLN A 31 1.01 -24.71 -28.97
C GLN A 31 0.34 -26.09 -29.05
N SER A 32 -0.62 -26.30 -29.97
CA SER A 32 -1.36 -27.57 -30.11
C SER A 32 -0.61 -28.68 -30.86
N SER A 33 0.68 -28.51 -31.19
CA SER A 33 1.44 -29.49 -31.98
C SER A 33 2.90 -29.60 -31.52
N ASP A 34 3.28 -30.82 -31.07
CA ASP A 34 4.65 -31.35 -30.87
C ASP A 34 5.42 -31.12 -29.55
N VAL A 35 4.79 -30.74 -28.42
CA VAL A 35 5.50 -30.67 -27.11
C VAL A 35 4.89 -31.60 -26.06
N ALA A 36 5.72 -32.34 -25.32
CA ALA A 36 5.33 -33.26 -24.24
C ALA A 36 4.68 -32.58 -23.01
N VAL A 37 4.66 -31.24 -22.98
CA VAL A 37 4.06 -30.42 -21.94
C VAL A 37 3.07 -29.48 -22.60
N THR A 38 1.80 -29.52 -22.18
CA THR A 38 0.73 -28.69 -22.73
C THR A 38 0.56 -27.44 -21.86
N ALA A 39 0.79 -26.25 -22.43
CA ALA A 39 0.55 -24.99 -21.73
C ALA A 39 -0.90 -24.52 -21.95
N THR A 40 -1.54 -24.04 -20.89
CA THR A 40 -2.91 -23.52 -20.92
C THR A 40 -2.97 -22.16 -20.24
N ARG A 41 -3.92 -21.35 -20.71
CA ARG A 41 -4.22 -20.04 -20.14
C ARG A 41 -4.82 -20.22 -18.74
N ALA A 42 -4.30 -19.51 -17.75
CA ALA A 42 -4.96 -19.46 -16.44
C ALA A 42 -6.34 -18.80 -16.55
N SER A 43 -7.24 -19.02 -15.61
CA SER A 43 -8.63 -18.51 -15.68
C SER A 43 -9.13 -17.95 -14.35
N THR A 44 -8.24 -17.36 -13.56
CA THR A 44 -8.55 -16.92 -12.19
C THR A 44 -9.05 -15.48 -12.13
N PHE A 45 -8.28 -14.51 -12.63
CA PHE A 45 -8.60 -13.08 -12.63
C PHE A 45 -7.74 -12.31 -13.64
N SER A 46 -8.19 -11.10 -13.99
CA SER A 46 -7.38 -10.09 -14.68
C SER A 46 -6.92 -9.03 -13.69
N MET A 47 -5.77 -8.42 -13.92
CA MET A 47 -5.25 -7.37 -13.05
C MET A 47 -4.63 -6.24 -13.86
N ILE A 48 -4.95 -5.00 -13.48
CA ILE A 48 -4.30 -3.80 -13.97
C ILE A 48 -3.33 -3.33 -12.87
N VAL A 49 -2.11 -3.00 -13.25
CA VAL A 49 -1.10 -2.42 -12.35
C VAL A 49 -0.72 -1.06 -12.91
N TYR A 50 -1.04 0.01 -12.19
CA TYR A 50 -0.52 1.34 -12.51
C TYR A 50 0.75 1.58 -11.71
N GLU A 51 1.89 1.67 -12.39
CA GLU A 51 3.23 1.70 -11.78
C GLU A 51 4.02 2.93 -12.24
N PRO A 52 3.73 4.12 -11.68
CA PRO A 52 4.39 5.35 -12.12
C PRO A 52 5.87 5.39 -11.77
N GLU A 53 6.28 4.80 -10.63
CA GLU A 53 7.65 4.82 -10.09
C GLU A 53 8.38 6.14 -10.42
N GLU A 54 7.86 7.22 -9.87
CA GLU A 54 8.36 8.56 -10.17
C GLU A 54 9.76 8.74 -9.56
N PHE A 55 10.01 8.16 -8.39
CA PHE A 55 11.23 8.43 -7.62
C PHE A 55 12.50 7.95 -8.34
N GLN A 56 12.58 6.69 -8.77
CA GLN A 56 13.72 6.18 -9.54
C GLN A 56 13.91 6.96 -10.86
N GLN A 57 12.83 7.40 -11.50
CA GLN A 57 12.89 8.19 -12.73
C GLN A 57 13.47 9.60 -12.49
N LEU A 58 13.03 10.29 -11.45
CA LEU A 58 13.58 11.61 -11.11
C LEU A 58 15.07 11.50 -10.75
N LEU A 59 15.45 10.50 -9.95
CA LEU A 59 16.86 10.24 -9.62
C LEU A 59 17.70 9.93 -10.87
N ALA A 60 17.15 9.19 -11.82
CA ALA A 60 17.81 8.87 -13.08
C ALA A 60 18.05 10.13 -13.93
N VAL A 61 17.02 10.96 -14.11
CA VAL A 61 17.12 12.24 -14.83
C VAL A 61 18.17 13.16 -14.21
N LEU A 62 18.21 13.23 -12.88
CA LEU A 62 19.17 14.05 -12.13
C LEU A 62 20.57 13.41 -12.03
N GLY A 63 20.76 12.20 -12.56
CA GLY A 63 22.05 11.51 -12.64
C GLY A 63 22.48 10.76 -11.37
N PHE A 64 21.61 10.68 -10.36
CA PHE A 64 21.89 9.95 -9.11
C PHE A 64 21.71 8.43 -9.25
N TYR A 65 20.90 7.98 -10.20
CA TYR A 65 20.53 6.57 -10.36
C TYR A 65 20.83 6.02 -11.76
N GLN A 66 21.56 4.90 -11.82
CA GLN A 66 21.98 4.23 -13.06
C GLN A 66 21.42 2.80 -13.18
N GLY A 67 20.71 2.32 -12.16
CA GLY A 67 20.07 1.00 -12.15
C GLY A 67 18.82 0.95 -13.02
N ALA A 68 18.18 -0.22 -13.07
CA ALA A 68 16.93 -0.38 -13.81
C ALA A 68 15.76 0.29 -13.08
N ILE A 69 14.80 0.85 -13.85
CA ILE A 69 13.54 1.34 -13.28
C ILE A 69 12.62 0.13 -13.14
N ASP A 70 12.45 -0.36 -11.91
CA ASP A 70 11.77 -1.62 -11.61
C ASP A 70 10.73 -1.50 -10.48
N GLY A 71 10.57 -0.30 -9.88
CA GLY A 71 9.63 -0.09 -8.79
C GLY A 71 10.06 -0.68 -7.45
N THR A 72 11.26 -1.26 -7.36
CA THR A 72 11.79 -1.87 -6.14
C THR A 72 12.83 -0.95 -5.50
N HIS A 73 12.56 -0.47 -4.28
CA HIS A 73 13.48 0.42 -3.55
C HIS A 73 14.58 -0.37 -2.82
N GLY A 74 15.43 -1.04 -3.59
CA GLY A 74 16.55 -1.82 -3.07
C GLY A 74 17.77 -0.98 -2.66
N SER A 75 18.90 -1.67 -2.42
CA SER A 75 20.15 -1.04 -1.99
C SER A 75 20.68 0.01 -2.98
N GLU A 76 20.53 -0.21 -4.29
CA GLU A 76 20.95 0.77 -5.30
C GLU A 76 20.10 2.05 -5.25
N THR A 77 18.78 1.91 -5.07
CA THR A 77 17.88 3.05 -4.91
C THR A 77 18.21 3.81 -3.64
N LYS A 78 18.41 3.12 -2.52
CA LYS A 78 18.84 3.72 -1.24
C LYS A 78 20.11 4.55 -1.41
N VAL A 79 21.16 4.00 -2.03
CA VAL A 79 22.42 4.73 -2.27
C VAL A 79 22.20 5.97 -3.17
N ALA A 80 21.33 5.88 -4.16
CA ALA A 80 21.00 7.03 -5.02
C ALA A 80 20.23 8.12 -4.27
N VAL A 81 19.30 7.72 -3.39
CA VAL A 81 18.59 8.63 -2.50
C VAL A 81 19.56 9.36 -1.57
N GLU A 82 20.45 8.62 -0.89
CA GLU A 82 21.44 9.22 0.03
C GLU A 82 22.33 10.25 -0.68
N LYS A 83 22.72 9.95 -1.93
CA LYS A 83 23.49 10.89 -2.77
C LYS A 83 22.69 12.14 -3.11
N ALA A 84 21.42 12.00 -3.48
CA ALA A 84 20.56 13.12 -3.81
C ALA A 84 20.30 14.00 -2.57
N GLN A 85 19.96 13.38 -1.45
CA GLN A 85 19.76 14.09 -0.18
C GLN A 85 21.00 14.88 0.23
N LYS A 86 22.17 14.24 0.15
CA LYS A 86 23.44 14.92 0.41
C LYS A 86 23.71 16.06 -0.56
N ALA A 87 23.39 15.90 -1.85
CA ALA A 87 23.62 16.93 -2.86
C ALA A 87 22.70 18.15 -2.71
N TYR A 88 21.53 17.96 -2.10
CA TYR A 88 20.52 19.00 -1.93
C TYR A 88 20.37 19.48 -0.48
N ASP A 89 21.34 19.17 0.38
CA ASP A 89 21.38 19.56 1.80
C ASP A 89 20.13 19.11 2.60
N LEU A 90 19.61 17.93 2.29
CA LEU A 90 18.51 17.28 3.01
C LEU A 90 19.06 16.31 4.08
N PRO A 91 18.24 15.95 5.09
CA PRO A 91 18.56 14.84 5.98
C PRO A 91 18.85 13.57 5.18
N ILE A 92 20.00 12.93 5.44
CA ILE A 92 20.44 11.73 4.72
C ILE A 92 19.76 10.51 5.35
N THR A 93 18.52 10.26 4.95
CA THR A 93 17.72 9.10 5.41
C THR A 93 17.96 7.87 4.54
N GLY A 94 18.33 8.07 3.27
CA GLY A 94 18.38 7.04 2.25
C GLY A 94 17.02 6.45 1.86
N ARG A 95 15.92 7.12 2.24
CA ARG A 95 14.54 6.67 2.00
C ARG A 95 13.80 7.53 1.00
N VAL A 96 12.80 6.91 0.36
CA VAL A 96 11.85 7.59 -0.52
C VAL A 96 10.84 8.34 0.35
N ASP A 97 11.21 9.55 0.81
CA ASP A 97 10.35 10.39 1.66
C ASP A 97 9.74 11.59 0.89
N PRO A 98 8.61 12.15 1.38
CA PRO A 98 7.92 13.26 0.71
C PRO A 98 8.79 14.50 0.51
N GLY A 99 9.66 14.83 1.48
CA GLY A 99 10.54 16.00 1.41
C GLY A 99 11.58 15.87 0.29
N THR A 100 12.20 14.69 0.18
CA THR A 100 13.14 14.37 -0.90
C THR A 100 12.42 14.37 -2.25
N LEU A 101 11.24 13.74 -2.36
CA LEU A 101 10.46 13.72 -3.60
C LEU A 101 10.09 15.14 -4.07
N ALA A 102 9.65 16.01 -3.15
CA ALA A 102 9.31 17.40 -3.45
C ALA A 102 10.53 18.15 -4.01
N ARG A 103 11.69 17.98 -3.39
CA ARG A 103 12.93 18.61 -3.88
C ARG A 103 13.35 18.08 -5.25
N LEU A 104 13.29 16.77 -5.49
CA LEU A 104 13.61 16.20 -6.81
C LEU A 104 12.69 16.73 -7.92
N ARG A 105 11.39 16.91 -7.61
CA ARG A 105 10.42 17.52 -8.55
C ARG A 105 10.76 18.97 -8.86
N GLU A 106 11.15 19.76 -7.86
CA GLU A 106 11.57 21.16 -8.04
C GLU A 106 12.79 21.28 -8.97
N GLU A 107 13.82 20.46 -8.73
CA GLU A 107 15.05 20.45 -9.54
C GLU A 107 14.75 20.10 -11.01
N ILE A 108 13.80 19.19 -11.24
CA ILE A 108 13.38 18.78 -12.58
C ILE A 108 12.48 19.81 -13.27
N ALA A 109 11.65 20.55 -12.52
CA ALA A 109 10.79 21.59 -13.08
C ALA A 109 11.58 22.71 -13.78
N GLY A 110 12.84 22.94 -13.39
CA GLY A 110 13.75 23.89 -14.03
C GLY A 110 14.48 23.38 -15.28
N LEU A 111 14.35 22.10 -15.63
CA LEU A 111 15.10 21.49 -16.74
C LEU A 111 14.35 21.58 -18.08
N PRO A 112 15.07 21.77 -19.20
CA PRO A 112 14.47 21.69 -20.54
C PRO A 112 14.07 20.24 -20.87
N SER A 113 13.05 20.09 -21.74
CA SER A 113 12.41 18.81 -22.05
C SER A 113 13.36 17.73 -22.60
N ASP A 114 14.44 18.14 -23.28
CA ASP A 114 15.47 17.23 -23.79
C ASP A 114 16.26 16.53 -22.69
N ARG A 115 16.38 17.15 -21.51
CA ARG A 115 17.03 16.58 -20.33
C ARG A 115 16.11 15.70 -19.49
N LEU A 116 14.81 15.69 -19.75
CA LEU A 116 13.84 14.86 -19.02
C LEU A 116 13.83 13.39 -19.47
N LYS A 117 14.72 13.03 -20.40
CA LYS A 117 14.79 11.68 -20.94
C LYS A 117 15.43 10.71 -19.94
N VAL A 118 14.65 9.72 -19.53
CA VAL A 118 15.14 8.57 -18.76
C VAL A 118 15.81 7.57 -19.72
N ASN A 119 17.12 7.34 -19.56
CA ASN A 119 17.86 6.39 -20.41
C ASN A 119 18.04 5.00 -19.75
N ASN A 120 17.63 4.86 -18.50
CA ASN A 120 17.71 3.63 -17.73
C ASN A 120 16.80 2.56 -18.35
N ILE A 121 17.19 1.29 -18.21
CA ILE A 121 16.36 0.16 -18.62
C ILE A 121 15.08 0.17 -17.79
N ASN A 122 13.92 0.13 -18.45
CA ASN A 122 12.64 0.03 -17.78
C ASN A 122 12.22 -1.46 -17.68
N LEU A 123 12.16 -1.99 -16.46
CA LEU A 123 11.79 -3.37 -16.16
C LEU A 123 10.40 -3.50 -15.49
N ARG A 124 9.68 -2.38 -15.31
CA ARG A 124 8.31 -2.39 -14.80
C ARG A 124 7.40 -3.25 -15.68
N GLY A 125 6.61 -4.11 -15.06
CA GLY A 125 5.75 -5.09 -15.75
C GLY A 125 6.49 -6.24 -16.46
N ALA A 126 7.84 -6.26 -16.48
CA ALA A 126 8.61 -7.36 -17.10
C ALA A 126 8.80 -8.54 -16.13
N ASN A 127 8.92 -8.25 -14.83
CA ASN A 127 9.12 -9.25 -13.78
C ASN A 127 7.95 -9.16 -12.79
N LEU A 128 6.98 -10.06 -12.91
CA LEU A 128 5.98 -10.18 -11.86
C LEU A 128 6.59 -10.88 -10.65
N SER A 129 6.27 -10.39 -9.45
CA SER A 129 6.66 -11.07 -8.24
C SER A 129 6.12 -12.51 -8.21
N ASP A 130 6.94 -13.44 -7.73
CA ASP A 130 6.54 -14.83 -7.50
C ASP A 130 5.23 -14.92 -6.69
N ALA A 131 5.03 -13.97 -5.77
CA ALA A 131 3.86 -13.88 -4.92
C ALA A 131 2.55 -13.76 -5.72
N ILE A 132 2.54 -13.00 -6.82
CA ILE A 132 1.36 -12.84 -7.67
C ILE A 132 1.30 -13.98 -8.70
N ALA A 133 2.45 -14.39 -9.26
CA ALA A 133 2.50 -15.44 -10.28
C ALA A 133 1.89 -16.78 -9.80
N VAL A 134 2.12 -17.15 -8.54
CA VAL A 134 1.58 -18.37 -7.92
C VAL A 134 0.04 -18.35 -7.81
N ARG A 135 -0.60 -17.17 -7.93
CA ARG A 135 -2.06 -17.05 -7.99
C ARG A 135 -2.63 -17.34 -9.38
N ASN A 136 -1.78 -17.65 -10.35
CA ASN A 136 -2.12 -17.98 -11.73
C ASN A 136 -3.07 -16.94 -12.37
N PRO A 137 -2.73 -15.64 -12.40
CA PRO A 137 -3.56 -14.63 -13.07
C PRO A 137 -3.78 -14.99 -14.55
N ARG A 138 -4.99 -14.75 -15.08
CA ARG A 138 -5.25 -14.91 -16.52
C ARG A 138 -4.43 -13.94 -17.34
N ARG A 139 -4.48 -12.66 -16.95
CA ARG A 139 -3.87 -11.53 -17.67
C ARG A 139 -3.50 -10.41 -16.70
N ILE A 140 -2.29 -9.88 -16.85
CA ILE A 140 -1.81 -8.70 -16.14
C ILE A 140 -1.50 -7.61 -17.15
N ILE A 141 -2.04 -6.42 -16.92
CA ILE A 141 -1.81 -5.23 -17.74
C ILE A 141 -1.10 -4.19 -16.88
N THR A 142 0.17 -3.94 -17.16
CA THR A 142 0.96 -2.92 -16.45
C THR A 142 0.99 -1.64 -17.26
N LEU A 143 0.58 -0.54 -16.64
CA LEU A 143 0.71 0.82 -17.16
C LEU A 143 1.94 1.45 -16.50
N SER A 144 2.94 1.79 -17.31
CA SER A 144 4.24 2.31 -16.87
C SER A 144 4.47 3.73 -17.38
N PRO A 145 3.95 4.76 -16.66
CA PRO A 145 4.22 6.16 -16.99
C PRO A 145 5.71 6.47 -17.07
N VAL A 146 6.12 7.22 -18.09
CA VAL A 146 7.49 7.73 -18.25
C VAL A 146 7.54 9.25 -18.30
N LEU A 147 8.65 9.81 -17.80
CA LEU A 147 9.01 11.21 -18.00
C LEU A 147 9.54 11.46 -19.42
N GLY A 148 9.40 12.70 -19.89
CA GLY A 148 9.88 13.14 -21.20
C GLY A 148 8.75 13.56 -22.14
N GLU A 149 9.08 13.67 -23.42
CA GLU A 149 8.13 14.05 -24.47
C GLU A 149 7.14 12.93 -24.78
N ASP A 150 5.92 13.32 -25.15
CA ASP A 150 4.90 12.37 -25.58
C ASP A 150 5.21 11.83 -26.98
N GLN A 151 5.51 10.54 -27.05
CA GLN A 151 5.76 9.79 -28.28
C GLN A 151 4.68 8.72 -28.52
N GLY A 152 3.53 8.85 -27.86
CA GLY A 152 2.48 7.84 -27.81
C GLY A 152 2.78 6.72 -26.82
N VAL A 153 2.01 5.62 -26.95
CA VAL A 153 2.12 4.45 -26.08
C VAL A 153 2.75 3.30 -26.86
N SER A 154 3.82 2.74 -26.31
CA SER A 154 4.42 1.49 -26.78
C SER A 154 3.86 0.30 -25.98
N SER A 155 3.82 -0.87 -26.61
CA SER A 155 3.34 -2.10 -25.97
C SER A 155 4.33 -3.25 -26.10
N VAL A 156 4.46 -4.02 -25.03
CA VAL A 156 5.21 -5.26 -24.95
C VAL A 156 4.29 -6.35 -24.44
N VAL A 157 4.29 -7.50 -25.11
CA VAL A 157 3.50 -8.66 -24.69
C VAL A 157 4.41 -9.86 -24.44
N SER A 158 4.14 -10.60 -23.37
CA SER A 158 4.81 -11.86 -23.03
C SER A 158 3.85 -12.84 -22.34
N ALA A 159 4.27 -14.10 -22.24
CA ALA A 159 3.52 -15.13 -21.54
C ALA A 159 4.47 -16.06 -20.77
N TYR A 160 4.20 -16.26 -19.49
CA TYR A 160 5.03 -17.06 -18.59
C TYR A 160 4.21 -18.08 -17.81
N CYS A 161 4.81 -19.23 -17.51
CA CYS A 161 4.21 -20.30 -16.73
C CYS A 161 5.09 -20.62 -15.51
N PRO A 162 4.57 -20.56 -14.27
CA PRO A 162 5.29 -21.07 -13.10
C PRO A 162 5.46 -22.59 -13.17
N ILE A 163 6.71 -23.04 -13.00
CA ILE A 163 7.01 -24.46 -12.80
C ILE A 163 6.74 -24.80 -11.34
N GLN A 164 5.64 -25.48 -11.07
CA GLN A 164 5.39 -26.08 -9.77
C GLN A 164 6.25 -27.34 -9.61
N LYS A 165 6.82 -27.58 -8.42
CA LYS A 165 7.61 -28.80 -8.17
C LYS A 165 6.68 -30.03 -8.20
N ALA A 166 7.01 -30.97 -9.11
CA ALA A 166 6.40 -32.27 -9.41
C ALA A 166 5.51 -32.32 -10.67
N THR A 167 6.06 -32.91 -11.73
CA THR A 167 5.38 -33.79 -12.71
C THR A 167 3.99 -33.37 -13.26
N SER A 168 3.71 -32.08 -13.44
CA SER A 168 2.53 -31.68 -14.21
C SER A 168 2.89 -31.63 -15.71
N GLU A 169 2.27 -32.51 -16.50
CA GLU A 169 2.31 -32.44 -17.98
C GLU A 169 1.55 -31.20 -18.51
N HIS A 170 0.85 -30.49 -17.61
CA HIS A 170 0.11 -29.27 -17.90
C HIS A 170 0.72 -28.08 -17.16
N LEU A 171 1.01 -27.01 -17.89
CA LEU A 171 1.42 -25.72 -17.35
C LEU A 171 0.24 -24.75 -17.40
N ILE A 172 0.06 -24.01 -16.31
CA ILE A 172 -0.91 -22.91 -16.23
C ILE A 172 -0.12 -21.61 -16.37
N CYS A 173 -0.55 -20.74 -17.27
CA CYS A 173 0.27 -19.62 -17.73
C CYS A 173 -0.51 -18.31 -17.73
N SER A 174 0.23 -17.23 -17.52
CA SER A 174 -0.29 -15.87 -17.44
C SER A 174 0.17 -15.05 -18.63
N GLU A 175 -0.71 -14.19 -19.13
CA GLU A 175 -0.39 -13.18 -20.14
C GLU A 175 0.02 -11.88 -19.47
N TYR A 176 1.02 -11.21 -20.03
CA TYR A 176 1.55 -9.95 -19.55
C TYR A 176 1.53 -8.94 -20.69
N ILE A 177 0.95 -7.77 -20.42
CA ILE A 177 0.87 -6.66 -21.36
C ILE A 177 1.43 -5.45 -20.63
N THR A 178 2.56 -4.91 -21.10
CA THR A 178 3.14 -3.69 -20.56
C THR A 178 2.92 -2.55 -21.55
N LEU A 179 2.24 -1.50 -21.10
CA LEU A 179 1.96 -0.29 -21.86
C LEU A 179 2.77 0.87 -21.28
N THR A 180 3.68 1.42 -22.08
CA THR A 180 4.62 2.47 -21.64
C THR A 180 4.41 3.74 -22.46
N GLY A 181 4.20 4.86 -21.78
CA GLY A 181 3.99 6.18 -22.38
C GLY A 181 4.00 7.27 -21.32
N THR A 182 3.88 8.54 -21.71
CA THR A 182 3.73 9.63 -20.72
C THR A 182 2.42 9.50 -19.96
N LYS A 183 2.28 10.20 -18.83
CA LYS A 183 1.00 10.27 -18.09
C LYS A 183 -0.15 10.73 -19.02
N ALA A 184 0.12 11.68 -19.91
CA ALA A 184 -0.86 12.18 -20.89
C ALA A 184 -1.24 11.11 -21.93
N ALA A 185 -0.25 10.46 -22.55
CA ALA A 185 -0.48 9.39 -23.52
C ALA A 185 -1.31 8.24 -22.92
N LEU A 186 -0.96 7.81 -21.71
CA LEU A 186 -1.67 6.74 -21.00
C LEU A 186 -3.11 7.15 -20.64
N ASN A 187 -3.36 8.45 -20.42
CA ASN A 187 -4.70 8.95 -20.12
C ASN A 187 -5.69 8.77 -21.28
N HIS A 188 -5.19 8.60 -22.51
CA HIS A 188 -6.01 8.44 -23.71
C HIS A 188 -6.35 6.98 -24.05
N ILE A 189 -5.81 5.99 -23.33
CA ILE A 189 -5.97 4.57 -23.66
C ILE A 189 -6.83 3.79 -22.65
N GLY A 190 -7.55 4.47 -21.75
CA GLY A 190 -8.38 3.79 -20.74
C GLY A 190 -9.40 2.81 -21.33
N ASP A 191 -10.00 3.15 -22.48
CA ASP A 191 -10.91 2.27 -23.23
C ASP A 191 -10.23 1.02 -23.77
N LEU A 192 -9.02 1.18 -24.32
CA LEU A 192 -8.23 0.06 -24.81
C LEU A 192 -7.87 -0.89 -23.65
N VAL A 193 -7.42 -0.34 -22.52
CA VAL A 193 -7.08 -1.15 -21.33
C VAL A 193 -8.30 -1.92 -20.85
N SER A 194 -9.47 -1.28 -20.80
CA SER A 194 -10.73 -1.92 -20.41
C SER A 194 -11.14 -3.04 -21.40
N ALA A 195 -10.92 -2.83 -22.70
CA ALA A 195 -11.20 -3.83 -23.73
C ALA A 195 -10.23 -5.03 -23.68
N LEU A 196 -9.01 -4.83 -23.17
CA LEU A 196 -8.03 -5.89 -22.94
C LEU A 196 -8.31 -6.69 -21.65
N LEU A 197 -9.28 -6.32 -20.82
CA LEU A 197 -9.66 -7.15 -19.67
C LEU A 197 -10.45 -8.37 -20.14
N VAL A 198 -10.19 -9.52 -19.51
CA VAL A 198 -10.91 -10.74 -19.87
C VAL A 198 -12.34 -10.68 -19.31
N PRO A 199 -13.38 -10.86 -20.15
CA PRO A 199 -14.76 -10.93 -19.70
C PRO A 199 -14.98 -12.04 -18.68
N ASP A 200 -15.98 -11.88 -17.82
CA ASP A 200 -16.45 -12.87 -16.83
C ASP A 200 -15.44 -13.32 -15.76
N LEU A 201 -14.23 -12.74 -15.73
CA LEU A 201 -13.27 -12.93 -14.64
C LEU A 201 -13.32 -11.75 -13.65
N PRO A 202 -12.96 -11.99 -12.37
CA PRO A 202 -12.59 -10.92 -11.45
C PRO A 202 -11.48 -10.05 -12.04
N LYS A 203 -11.51 -8.74 -11.78
CA LYS A 203 -10.65 -7.69 -12.30
C LYS A 203 -10.23 -6.81 -11.13
N PHE A 204 -8.93 -6.72 -10.92
CA PHE A 204 -8.34 -5.91 -9.85
C PHE A 204 -7.56 -4.76 -10.44
N LEU A 205 -7.61 -3.60 -9.80
CA LEU A 205 -6.76 -2.46 -10.12
C LEU A 205 -5.81 -2.22 -8.95
N TRP A 206 -4.53 -2.50 -9.12
CA TRP A 206 -3.50 -2.06 -8.17
C TRP A 206 -2.92 -0.73 -8.61
N TRP A 207 -3.26 0.31 -7.86
CA TRP A 207 -2.83 1.67 -8.14
C TRP A 207 -1.66 2.02 -7.23
N LYS A 208 -0.41 1.87 -7.72
CA LYS A 208 0.82 2.15 -6.96
C LYS A 208 1.12 3.65 -6.90
N ALA A 209 0.12 4.44 -6.51
CA ALA A 209 0.18 5.88 -6.34
C ALA A 209 -0.94 6.35 -5.41
N THR A 210 -0.96 7.65 -5.11
CA THR A 210 -2.06 8.25 -4.37
C THR A 210 -3.35 8.22 -5.21
N PRO A 211 -4.54 8.04 -4.59
CA PRO A 211 -5.81 8.08 -5.31
C PRO A 211 -5.99 9.42 -6.02
N ASN A 212 -6.33 9.36 -7.31
CA ASN A 212 -6.56 10.56 -8.11
C ASN A 212 -7.92 10.49 -8.83
N PRO A 213 -9.03 10.67 -8.09
CA PRO A 213 -10.37 10.62 -8.65
C PRO A 213 -10.59 11.58 -9.81
N GLU A 214 -9.81 12.65 -9.94
CA GLU A 214 -9.95 13.62 -11.04
C GLU A 214 -9.30 13.17 -12.36
N GLN A 215 -8.38 12.20 -12.31
CA GLN A 215 -7.71 11.70 -13.50
C GLN A 215 -8.65 10.78 -14.28
N GLU A 216 -8.86 11.08 -15.57
CA GLU A 216 -9.76 10.30 -16.43
C GLU A 216 -9.36 8.82 -16.53
N LEU A 217 -8.05 8.53 -16.64
CA LEU A 217 -7.55 7.17 -16.59
C LEU A 217 -7.94 6.45 -15.30
N PHE A 218 -7.82 7.13 -14.15
CA PHE A 218 -8.18 6.54 -12.87
C PHE A 218 -9.66 6.19 -12.87
N LYS A 219 -10.55 7.15 -13.16
CA LYS A 219 -12.01 6.94 -13.27
C LYS A 219 -12.35 5.76 -14.17
N ARG A 220 -11.75 5.69 -15.36
CA ARG A 220 -12.05 4.64 -16.34
C ARG A 220 -11.64 3.26 -15.85
N LEU A 221 -10.49 3.16 -15.18
CA LEU A 221 -9.99 1.87 -14.68
C LEU A 221 -10.71 1.44 -13.40
N THR A 222 -11.12 2.37 -12.55
CA THR A 222 -11.91 2.05 -11.36
C THR A 222 -13.30 1.55 -11.73
N GLU A 223 -13.94 2.12 -12.76
CA GLU A 223 -15.21 1.61 -13.32
C GLU A 223 -15.08 0.19 -13.91
N ALA A 224 -13.90 -0.15 -14.44
CA ALA A 224 -13.65 -1.44 -15.08
C ALA A 224 -13.27 -2.56 -14.07
N ALA A 225 -12.83 -2.21 -12.86
CA ALA A 225 -12.37 -3.13 -11.83
C ALA A 225 -13.45 -3.40 -10.77
N GLN A 226 -13.46 -4.61 -10.20
CA GLN A 226 -14.32 -4.93 -9.06
C GLN A 226 -13.73 -4.44 -7.73
N CYS A 227 -12.40 -4.33 -7.64
CA CYS A 227 -11.70 -3.87 -6.45
C CYS A 227 -10.45 -3.06 -6.81
N ILE A 228 -10.32 -1.90 -6.19
CA ILE A 228 -9.12 -1.05 -6.22
C ILE A 228 -8.25 -1.44 -5.02
N ILE A 229 -6.98 -1.70 -5.28
CA ILE A 229 -5.97 -2.00 -4.28
C ILE A 229 -5.02 -0.80 -4.20
N LEU A 230 -4.89 -0.26 -3.00
CA LEU A 230 -4.03 0.88 -2.66
C LEU A 230 -3.06 0.47 -1.56
N ASP A 231 -2.01 1.26 -1.35
CA ASP A 231 -1.13 1.09 -0.20
C ASP A 231 -0.86 2.45 0.45
N SER A 232 -1.61 2.75 1.51
CA SER A 232 -1.57 4.03 2.21
C SER A 232 -0.23 4.32 2.88
N SER A 233 0.71 3.36 2.96
CA SER A 233 2.07 3.63 3.41
C SER A 233 2.87 4.53 2.45
N TYR A 234 2.47 4.60 1.17
CA TYR A 234 3.10 5.46 0.17
C TYR A 234 2.42 6.81 0.00
N PHE A 235 1.41 7.10 0.82
CA PHE A 235 0.68 8.36 0.77
C PHE A 235 1.57 9.50 1.26
N SER A 236 1.55 10.61 0.52
CA SER A 236 2.30 11.81 0.93
C SER A 236 1.49 12.65 1.92
N ASP A 237 0.16 12.61 1.80
CA ASP A 237 -0.78 13.23 2.71
C ASP A 237 -1.90 12.21 3.03
N PRO A 238 -1.67 11.31 4.01
CA PRO A 238 -2.63 10.25 4.33
C PRO A 238 -4.02 10.78 4.67
N GLU A 239 -4.11 11.93 5.33
CA GLU A 239 -5.37 12.52 5.78
C GLU A 239 -6.24 12.94 4.59
N ALA A 240 -5.68 13.73 3.66
CA ALA A 240 -6.42 14.13 2.46
C ALA A 240 -6.72 12.94 1.53
N GLU A 241 -5.85 11.94 1.50
CA GLU A 241 -5.99 10.77 0.65
C GLU A 241 -7.02 9.76 1.19
N PHE A 242 -7.17 9.64 2.51
CA PHE A 242 -8.25 8.86 3.13
C PHE A 242 -9.64 9.42 2.86
N VAL A 243 -9.80 10.74 2.79
CA VAL A 243 -11.08 11.35 2.38
C VAL A 243 -11.46 10.87 0.96
N LYS A 244 -10.51 10.92 0.02
CA LYS A 244 -10.73 10.42 -1.35
C LYS A 244 -11.03 8.93 -1.37
N MET A 245 -10.33 8.12 -0.57
CA MET A 245 -10.62 6.69 -0.45
C MET A 245 -12.02 6.42 0.07
N HIS A 246 -12.46 7.16 1.09
CA HIS A 246 -13.79 7.05 1.64
C HIS A 246 -14.86 7.41 0.61
N ASP A 247 -14.67 8.48 -0.18
CA ASP A 247 -15.59 8.86 -1.24
C ASP A 247 -15.75 7.76 -2.31
N LEU A 248 -14.67 7.02 -2.61
CA LEU A 248 -14.74 5.85 -3.49
C LEU A 248 -15.59 4.73 -2.86
N VAL A 249 -15.37 4.44 -1.58
CA VAL A 249 -16.13 3.43 -0.82
C VAL A 249 -17.62 3.80 -0.73
N ASP A 250 -17.94 5.06 -0.44
CA ASP A 250 -19.31 5.57 -0.34
C ASP A 250 -20.02 5.54 -1.71
N SER A 251 -19.27 5.73 -2.79
CA SER A 251 -19.74 5.55 -4.17
C SER A 251 -19.96 4.07 -4.55
N GLY A 252 -19.76 3.13 -3.63
CA GLY A 252 -19.95 1.70 -3.82
C GLY A 252 -18.78 0.98 -4.49
N ILE A 253 -17.63 1.65 -4.65
CA ILE A 253 -16.42 1.03 -5.21
C ILE A 253 -15.70 0.27 -4.10
N SER A 254 -15.37 -1.00 -4.34
CA SER A 254 -14.60 -1.79 -3.37
C SER A 254 -13.14 -1.32 -3.33
N VAL A 255 -12.68 -0.94 -2.16
CA VAL A 255 -11.29 -0.53 -1.90
C VAL A 255 -10.64 -1.48 -0.92
N ALA A 256 -9.41 -1.88 -1.20
CA ALA A 256 -8.55 -2.64 -0.31
C ALA A 256 -7.26 -1.85 -0.08
N ASP A 257 -6.86 -1.71 1.18
CA ASP A 257 -5.60 -1.06 1.54
C ASP A 257 -4.60 -2.10 2.04
N LEU A 258 -3.39 -2.12 1.48
CA LEU A 258 -2.35 -3.04 1.91
C LEU A 258 -1.78 -2.64 3.28
N ASN A 259 -1.75 -1.34 3.60
CA ASN A 259 -1.30 -0.89 4.91
C ASN A 259 -2.24 -1.30 6.04
N TRP A 260 -3.56 -1.29 5.79
CA TRP A 260 -4.55 -1.89 6.68
C TRP A 260 -4.22 -3.35 7.05
N HIS A 261 -3.74 -4.14 6.09
CA HIS A 261 -3.35 -5.52 6.35
C HIS A 261 -2.10 -5.64 7.25
N ARG A 262 -1.21 -4.64 7.23
CA ARG A 262 -0.05 -4.58 8.14
C ARG A 262 -0.46 -4.37 9.60
N LEU A 263 -1.66 -3.83 9.84
CA LEU A 263 -2.21 -3.65 11.19
C LEU A 263 -2.78 -4.94 11.80
N LEU A 264 -2.94 -6.02 11.03
CA LEU A 264 -3.58 -7.25 11.52
C LEU A 264 -2.97 -7.78 12.84
N PRO A 265 -1.63 -7.83 13.03
CA PRO A 265 -1.04 -8.33 14.27
C PRO A 265 -1.34 -7.44 15.49
N TRP A 266 -1.40 -6.12 15.26
CA TRP A 266 -1.78 -5.16 16.29
C TRP A 266 -3.25 -5.34 16.68
N GLN A 267 -4.13 -5.51 15.69
CA GLN A 267 -5.56 -5.70 15.91
C GLN A 267 -5.85 -7.03 16.63
N GLU A 268 -5.23 -8.11 16.17
CA GLU A 268 -5.36 -9.45 16.75
C GLU A 268 -4.90 -9.46 18.21
N LEU A 269 -3.69 -8.98 18.49
CA LEU A 269 -3.16 -8.99 19.85
C LEU A 269 -3.98 -8.07 20.77
N THR A 270 -4.39 -6.89 20.29
CA THR A 270 -5.25 -5.98 21.07
C THR A 270 -6.56 -6.67 21.46
N ALA A 271 -7.22 -7.34 20.52
CA ALA A 271 -8.45 -8.08 20.80
C ALA A 271 -8.22 -9.25 21.77
N GLU A 272 -7.14 -10.01 21.59
CA GLU A 272 -6.74 -11.14 22.45
C GLU A 272 -6.54 -10.69 23.91
N THR A 273 -6.01 -9.48 24.14
CA THR A 273 -5.83 -8.97 25.52
C THR A 273 -7.15 -8.84 26.30
N PHE A 274 -8.30 -8.76 25.61
CA PHE A 274 -9.63 -8.70 26.22
C PHE A 274 -10.39 -10.03 26.11
N ASP A 275 -9.72 -11.13 25.75
CA ASP A 275 -10.34 -12.45 25.75
C ASP A 275 -10.73 -12.99 27.14
N PRO A 276 -9.98 -12.71 28.22
CA PRO A 276 -10.40 -13.05 29.57
C PRO A 276 -11.72 -12.34 29.97
N PRO A 277 -12.73 -13.04 30.50
CA PRO A 277 -14.04 -12.46 30.83
C PRO A 277 -13.97 -11.20 31.69
N GLU A 278 -13.11 -11.19 32.72
CA GLU A 278 -12.92 -10.06 33.64
C GLU A 278 -12.39 -8.79 32.95
N ARG A 279 -11.60 -8.95 31.89
CA ARG A 279 -11.10 -7.83 31.08
C ARG A 279 -12.15 -7.40 30.07
N ARG A 280 -12.80 -8.37 29.40
CA ARG A 280 -13.90 -8.09 28.47
C ARG A 280 -15.01 -7.24 29.10
N THR A 281 -15.38 -7.53 30.35
CA THR A 281 -16.39 -6.73 31.08
C THR A 281 -15.94 -5.31 31.39
N SER A 282 -14.63 -5.06 31.44
CA SER A 282 -14.05 -3.73 31.69
C SER A 282 -13.88 -2.92 30.41
N LEU A 283 -14.00 -3.53 29.22
CA LEU A 283 -13.66 -2.91 27.93
C LEU A 283 -14.41 -1.58 27.66
N SER A 284 -15.65 -1.43 28.14
CA SER A 284 -16.40 -0.17 28.00
C SER A 284 -15.86 0.98 28.85
N GLN A 285 -15.00 0.69 29.82
CA GLN A 285 -14.35 1.67 30.71
C GLN A 285 -13.01 2.20 30.15
N VAL A 286 -12.58 1.76 28.96
CA VAL A 286 -11.39 2.33 28.31
C VAL A 286 -11.69 3.79 27.93
N ASP A 287 -10.95 4.73 28.52
CA ASP A 287 -11.11 6.17 28.30
C ASP A 287 -9.78 6.91 28.06
N ARG A 288 -8.66 6.18 28.09
CA ARG A 288 -7.32 6.67 27.77
C ARG A 288 -6.65 5.75 26.76
N VAL A 289 -6.33 6.31 25.60
CA VAL A 289 -5.63 5.62 24.52
C VAL A 289 -4.38 6.42 24.18
N VAL A 290 -3.24 5.75 24.01
CA VAL A 290 -2.03 6.36 23.46
C VAL A 290 -1.53 5.46 22.35
N ILE A 291 -1.30 6.01 21.17
CA ILE A 291 -0.77 5.32 20.01
C ILE A 291 0.53 6.02 19.59
N ASP A 292 1.62 5.28 19.72
CA ASP A 292 2.92 5.66 19.23
C ASP A 292 3.06 5.10 17.82
N TYR A 293 3.40 5.97 16.88
CA TYR A 293 3.72 5.58 15.52
C TYR A 293 4.99 6.29 15.09
N GLU A 294 5.64 5.73 14.09
CA GLU A 294 6.83 6.32 13.53
C GLU A 294 6.54 7.65 12.83
N GLN A 295 7.37 8.66 13.10
CA GLN A 295 7.21 9.97 12.48
C GLN A 295 7.31 9.90 10.94
N GLY A 296 6.33 10.49 10.25
CA GLY A 296 6.31 10.61 8.79
C GLY A 296 4.92 10.37 8.19
N ASN A 297 4.41 9.14 8.27
CA ASN A 297 3.12 8.76 7.69
C ASN A 297 2.13 8.38 8.80
N THR A 298 1.00 9.08 8.90
CA THR A 298 -0.03 8.90 9.94
C THR A 298 -1.03 7.78 9.65
N ALA A 299 -0.94 7.13 8.48
CA ALA A 299 -1.95 6.21 7.97
C ALA A 299 -2.28 5.08 8.95
N GLN A 300 -1.27 4.38 9.46
CA GLN A 300 -1.46 3.26 10.37
C GLN A 300 -2.09 3.70 11.71
N ALA A 301 -1.60 4.81 12.28
CA ALA A 301 -2.13 5.36 13.54
C ALA A 301 -3.62 5.73 13.42
N LEU A 302 -3.99 6.42 12.35
CA LEU A 302 -5.38 6.81 12.10
C LEU A 302 -6.27 5.59 11.84
N LEU A 303 -5.85 4.66 10.97
CA LEU A 303 -6.61 3.45 10.68
C LEU A 303 -6.80 2.57 11.93
N PHE A 304 -5.77 2.45 12.77
CA PHE A 304 -5.85 1.68 14.01
C PHE A 304 -6.79 2.34 15.03
N LEU A 305 -6.70 3.66 15.21
CA LEU A 305 -7.63 4.41 16.07
C LEU A 305 -9.07 4.31 15.54
N GLY A 306 -9.28 4.43 14.23
CA GLY A 306 -10.58 4.26 13.58
C GLY A 306 -11.13 2.84 13.77
N TRP A 307 -10.28 1.82 13.75
CA TRP A 307 -10.67 0.45 14.08
C TRP A 307 -11.14 0.32 15.53
N LEU A 308 -10.36 0.83 16.49
CA LEU A 308 -10.73 0.76 17.91
C LEU A 308 -12.06 1.49 18.17
N ALA A 309 -12.19 2.71 17.65
CA ALA A 309 -13.39 3.53 17.80
C ALA A 309 -14.63 2.90 17.13
N SER A 310 -14.49 2.32 15.93
CA SER A 310 -15.60 1.65 15.25
C SER A 310 -16.06 0.38 15.97
N ARG A 311 -15.14 -0.39 16.58
CA ARG A 311 -15.50 -1.59 17.35
C ARG A 311 -16.13 -1.27 18.72
N LEU A 312 -15.79 -0.12 19.31
CA LEU A 312 -16.25 0.29 20.64
C LEU A 312 -17.38 1.34 20.61
N ASP A 313 -17.94 1.62 19.43
CA ASP A 313 -19.01 2.61 19.21
C ASP A 313 -18.67 4.01 19.77
N TRP A 314 -17.43 4.45 19.49
CA TRP A 314 -16.96 5.78 19.85
C TRP A 314 -17.27 6.79 18.76
N LYS A 315 -17.74 7.97 19.15
CA LYS A 315 -18.04 9.07 18.24
C LYS A 315 -17.07 10.21 18.46
N PRO A 316 -16.33 10.67 17.43
CA PRO A 316 -15.34 11.72 17.59
C PRO A 316 -16.02 13.06 17.87
N THR A 317 -15.43 13.86 18.77
CA THR A 317 -15.99 15.13 19.25
C THR A 317 -15.03 16.31 19.15
N ALA A 318 -13.71 16.08 19.23
CA ALA A 318 -12.70 17.12 19.04
C ALA A 318 -11.39 16.53 18.47
N LEU A 319 -10.68 17.35 17.70
CA LEU A 319 -9.33 17.09 17.21
C LEU A 319 -8.47 18.30 17.60
N ILE A 320 -7.41 18.05 18.36
CA ILE A 320 -6.57 19.08 18.98
C ILE A 320 -5.12 18.79 18.60
N ASP A 321 -4.44 19.77 18.01
CA ASP A 321 -3.01 19.71 17.71
C ASP A 321 -2.22 20.33 18.87
N ILE A 322 -1.45 19.51 19.57
CA ILE A 322 -0.58 19.93 20.67
C ILE A 322 0.82 20.28 20.14
N GLY A 323 1.24 19.63 19.04
CA GLY A 323 2.57 19.78 18.47
C GLY A 323 3.69 19.24 19.37
N GLY A 324 4.82 19.97 19.42
CA GLY A 324 6.03 19.56 20.13
C GLY A 324 6.88 18.56 19.34
N ASP A 325 7.91 18.01 20.00
CA ASP A 325 8.92 17.14 19.37
C ASP A 325 8.33 15.83 18.81
N TYR A 326 7.14 15.43 19.25
CA TYR A 326 6.43 14.22 18.82
C TYR A 326 5.14 14.52 18.04
N GLU A 327 4.95 15.76 17.56
CA GLU A 327 3.78 16.17 16.77
C GLU A 327 2.45 15.66 17.38
N ILE A 328 2.30 15.83 18.69
CA ILE A 328 1.23 15.18 19.45
C ILE A 328 -0.13 15.71 18.99
N ARG A 329 -1.06 14.79 18.70
CA ARG A 329 -2.46 15.11 18.47
C ARG A 329 -3.35 14.39 19.47
N HIS A 330 -4.31 15.12 20.01
CA HIS A 330 -5.36 14.57 20.87
C HIS A 330 -6.69 14.52 20.12
N ILE A 331 -7.30 13.34 20.13
CA ILE A 331 -8.63 13.12 19.58
C ILE A 331 -9.54 12.72 20.73
N LYS A 332 -10.63 13.48 20.90
CA LYS A 332 -11.66 13.17 21.88
C LYS A 332 -12.82 12.43 21.23
N PHE A 333 -13.37 11.48 21.96
CA PHE A 333 -14.57 10.76 21.59
C PHE A 333 -15.56 10.72 22.76
N VAL A 334 -16.79 10.33 22.45
CA VAL A 334 -17.77 9.89 23.44
C VAL A 334 -18.20 8.46 23.11
N ASN A 335 -18.23 7.58 24.11
CA ASN A 335 -18.73 6.22 23.93
C ASN A 335 -20.27 6.13 24.12
N SER A 336 -20.83 4.93 23.98
CA SER A 336 -22.26 4.68 24.16
C SER A 336 -22.78 4.99 25.58
N ASP A 337 -21.92 4.92 26.60
CA ASP A 337 -22.20 5.23 28.00
C ASP A 337 -22.01 6.73 28.35
N GLN A 338 -21.76 7.59 27.36
CA GLN A 338 -21.45 9.02 27.54
C GLN A 338 -20.13 9.31 28.28
N LEU A 339 -19.24 8.33 28.38
CA LEU A 339 -17.88 8.51 28.88
C LEU A 339 -17.04 9.21 27.81
N GLU A 340 -16.31 10.25 28.20
CA GLU A 340 -15.33 10.91 27.34
C GLU A 340 -14.08 10.03 27.23
N VAL A 341 -13.68 9.71 26.01
CA VAL A 341 -12.46 8.96 25.69
C VAL A 341 -11.46 9.92 25.08
N GLU A 342 -10.23 9.89 25.57
CA GLU A 342 -9.12 10.71 25.07
C GLU A 342 -8.06 9.79 24.43
N ALA A 343 -7.79 10.01 23.15
CA ALA A 343 -6.77 9.32 22.39
C ALA A 343 -5.62 10.27 22.02
N GLU A 344 -4.40 9.90 22.37
CA GLU A 344 -3.17 10.56 21.96
C GLU A 344 -2.54 9.81 20.79
N LEU A 345 -2.25 10.52 19.69
CA LEU A 345 -1.36 10.05 18.64
C LEU A 345 -0.02 10.79 18.79
N ALA A 346 1.08 10.05 18.85
CA ALA A 346 2.42 10.62 18.96
C ALA A 346 3.34 10.07 17.87
N ALA A 347 3.92 10.99 17.09
CA ALA A 347 4.87 10.73 16.02
C ALA A 347 6.28 10.60 16.62
N ILE A 348 6.74 9.38 16.87
CA ILE A 348 8.02 9.12 17.51
C ILE A 348 9.14 9.15 16.48
N PRO A 349 10.16 10.02 16.63
CA PRO A 349 11.34 10.00 15.79
C PRO A 349 12.15 8.73 16.08
N THR A 350 12.32 7.87 15.09
CA THR A 350 13.12 6.65 15.20
C THR A 350 14.47 6.82 14.51
N ALA A 351 15.51 6.20 15.06
CA ALA A 351 16.84 6.22 14.44
C ALA A 351 16.91 5.30 13.20
N ASP A 352 16.09 4.23 13.19
CA ASP A 352 16.00 3.25 12.11
C ASP A 352 14.53 3.00 11.75
N VAL A 353 14.01 3.81 10.83
CA VAL A 353 12.70 3.58 10.20
C VAL A 353 12.80 2.40 9.22
N GLY A 354 11.82 1.52 9.19
CA GLY A 354 11.81 0.34 8.30
C GLY A 354 11.79 0.69 6.80
N GLU A 355 11.47 -0.31 5.96
CA GLU A 355 11.13 -0.02 4.55
C GLU A 355 9.80 0.75 4.45
N ILE A 356 8.90 0.54 5.41
CA ILE A 356 7.59 1.20 5.51
C ILE A 356 7.69 2.34 6.53
N VAL A 357 7.37 3.57 6.11
CA VAL A 357 7.32 4.74 7.00
C VAL A 357 5.98 4.77 7.72
N GLY A 358 6.00 5.11 9.00
CA GLY A 358 4.76 5.35 9.76
C GLY A 358 4.23 4.11 10.46
N ASP A 359 5.06 3.10 10.68
CA ASP A 359 4.67 1.88 11.38
C ASP A 359 4.22 2.19 12.81
N LEU A 360 3.24 1.44 13.30
CA LEU A 360 2.90 1.45 14.72
C LEU A 360 4.07 0.98 15.56
N ILE A 361 4.38 1.76 16.59
CA ILE A 361 5.44 1.51 17.56
C ILE A 361 4.85 1.00 18.87
N GLY A 362 3.70 1.51 19.27
CA GLY A 362 3.11 1.14 20.54
C GLY A 362 1.66 1.56 20.72
N LEU A 363 0.98 0.84 21.60
CA LEU A 363 -0.37 1.09 22.04
C LEU A 363 -0.41 1.03 23.55
N ARG A 364 -1.09 2.00 24.17
CA ARG A 364 -1.50 1.90 25.57
C ARG A 364 -2.99 2.15 25.70
N LEU A 365 -3.68 1.25 26.39
CA LEU A 365 -5.08 1.38 26.79
C LEU A 365 -5.16 1.48 28.31
N GLY A 366 -6.03 2.35 28.80
CA GLY A 366 -6.26 2.57 30.22
C GLY A 366 -7.65 3.12 30.51
N SER A 367 -7.93 3.22 31.81
CA SER A 367 -9.15 3.80 32.34
C SER A 367 -8.79 4.81 33.44
N THR A 368 -9.57 5.88 33.58
CA THR A 368 -9.54 6.74 34.76
C THR A 368 -10.20 6.07 35.98
N ASP A 369 -10.99 5.01 35.79
CA ASP A 369 -11.47 4.15 36.86
C ASP A 369 -10.37 3.15 37.27
N PRO A 370 -9.78 3.27 38.47
CA PRO A 370 -8.71 2.38 38.92
C PRO A 370 -9.17 0.94 39.18
N SER A 371 -10.48 0.68 39.21
CA SER A 371 -11.04 -0.67 39.36
C SER A 371 -11.22 -1.39 38.02
N ALA A 372 -11.17 -0.68 36.90
CA ALA A 372 -11.32 -1.24 35.58
C ALA A 372 -10.05 -1.97 35.11
N ASN A 373 -10.21 -3.23 34.71
CA ASN A 373 -9.09 -4.06 34.24
C ASN A 373 -8.79 -3.82 32.75
N CYS A 374 -8.51 -2.57 32.40
CA CYS A 374 -8.29 -2.11 31.02
C CYS A 374 -6.81 -1.97 30.64
N GLY A 375 -5.93 -1.93 31.64
CA GLY A 375 -4.51 -1.65 31.47
C GLY A 375 -3.87 -2.60 30.46
N THR A 376 -3.44 -2.05 29.33
CA THR A 376 -2.81 -2.78 28.23
C THR A 376 -1.69 -1.94 27.64
N ILE A 377 -0.52 -2.53 27.44
CA ILE A 377 0.62 -1.93 26.75
C ILE A 377 1.08 -2.94 25.69
N LEU A 378 1.01 -2.57 24.42
CA LEU A 378 1.57 -3.34 23.32
C LEU A 378 2.68 -2.54 22.67
N CYS A 379 3.79 -3.16 22.32
CA CYS A 379 4.92 -2.47 21.71
C CYS A 379 5.53 -3.28 20.58
N SER A 380 6.13 -2.61 19.61
CA SER A 380 6.97 -3.27 18.62
C SER A 380 8.18 -3.93 19.29
N GLU A 381 8.60 -5.08 18.76
CA GLU A 381 9.82 -5.76 19.22
C GLU A 381 11.09 -4.91 19.04
N THR A 382 11.07 -3.94 18.11
CA THR A 382 12.24 -3.15 17.70
C THR A 382 12.47 -1.91 18.55
N THR A 383 11.40 -1.23 18.99
CA THR A 383 11.51 0.07 19.70
C THR A 383 11.31 -0.07 21.22
N GLY A 384 10.63 -1.12 21.67
CA GLY A 384 10.36 -1.39 23.10
C GLY A 384 9.32 -0.45 23.74
N CYS A 385 9.03 -0.64 25.03
CA CYS A 385 7.89 -0.02 25.71
C CYS A 385 8.18 1.23 26.57
N MET A 386 9.42 1.74 26.59
CA MET A 386 9.85 2.68 27.63
C MET A 386 8.99 3.95 27.74
N ARG A 387 8.53 4.55 26.62
CA ARG A 387 7.67 5.75 26.64
C ARG A 387 6.30 5.45 27.24
N LEU A 388 5.73 4.30 26.90
CA LEU A 388 4.38 3.90 27.31
C LEU A 388 4.33 3.42 28.77
N GLU A 389 5.45 2.94 29.31
CA GLU A 389 5.58 2.56 30.71
C GLU A 389 5.79 3.77 31.63
N ALA A 390 6.33 4.87 31.10
CA ALA A 390 6.48 6.12 31.84
C ALA A 390 5.09 6.63 32.27
N GLY A 391 4.88 6.80 33.57
CA GLY A 391 3.58 7.13 34.17
C GLY A 391 2.93 6.00 34.97
N GLY A 392 3.62 4.86 35.19
CA GLY A 392 3.25 3.89 36.22
C GLY A 392 2.12 2.92 35.86
N ALA A 393 1.59 2.94 34.64
CA ALA A 393 0.56 1.98 34.23
C ALA A 393 1.06 0.53 34.13
N ALA A 394 2.34 0.33 33.85
CA ALA A 394 2.97 -1.00 33.95
C ALA A 394 2.94 -1.55 35.40
N GLN A 395 2.70 -0.70 36.41
CA GLN A 395 2.58 -1.08 37.82
C GLN A 395 1.13 -1.08 38.35
N ALA A 396 0.14 -0.76 37.51
CA ALA A 396 -1.26 -0.93 37.88
C ALA A 396 -1.58 -2.43 37.97
N SER A 397 -2.23 -2.86 39.06
CA SER A 397 -2.56 -4.27 39.28
C SER A 397 -3.45 -4.79 38.14
N GLY A 398 -2.96 -5.76 37.36
CA GLY A 398 -3.68 -6.32 36.21
C GLY A 398 -3.25 -5.77 34.84
N GLY A 399 -2.22 -4.91 34.77
CA GLY A 399 -1.65 -4.44 33.50
C GLY A 399 -1.10 -5.58 32.65
N TYR A 400 -1.50 -5.61 31.38
CA TYR A 400 -1.06 -6.60 30.39
C TYR A 400 -0.04 -5.95 29.46
N THR A 401 1.18 -6.47 29.42
CA THR A 401 2.24 -5.97 28.53
C THR A 401 2.72 -7.09 27.62
N GLU A 402 2.60 -6.90 26.31
CA GLU A 402 3.07 -7.87 25.32
C GLU A 402 3.79 -7.17 24.17
N MET A 403 4.62 -7.93 23.45
CA MET A 403 5.27 -7.46 22.23
C MET A 403 4.47 -7.91 21.02
N VAL A 404 4.16 -6.96 20.15
CA VAL A 404 3.64 -7.26 18.82
C VAL A 404 4.82 -7.72 17.99
N LYS A 405 4.76 -8.99 17.58
CA LYS A 405 5.78 -9.58 16.72
C LYS A 405 5.94 -8.71 15.49
N ALA A 406 7.16 -8.24 15.24
CA ALA A 406 7.43 -7.45 14.07
C ALA A 406 7.23 -8.35 12.85
N ILE A 407 6.13 -8.12 12.11
CA ILE A 407 6.00 -8.71 10.78
C ILE A 407 6.73 -7.78 9.83
N ASN A 408 8.07 -7.77 9.97
CA ASN A 408 8.99 -6.89 9.25
C ASN A 408 8.56 -6.70 7.79
N ASP A 409 8.53 -5.44 7.35
CA ASP A 409 8.55 -5.00 5.95
C ASP A 409 7.77 -5.94 5.01
N GLN A 410 6.50 -6.21 5.34
CA GLN A 410 5.66 -6.96 4.42
C GLN A 410 5.54 -6.17 3.13
N LYS A 411 6.30 -6.62 2.14
CA LYS A 411 6.30 -6.03 0.81
C LYS A 411 4.89 -6.06 0.26
N ALA A 412 4.52 -4.98 -0.43
CA ALA A 412 3.18 -4.81 -0.99
C ALA A 412 2.76 -6.02 -1.84
N GLU A 413 3.70 -6.65 -2.55
CA GLU A 413 3.45 -7.83 -3.38
C GLU A 413 3.00 -9.06 -2.58
N PHE A 414 3.52 -9.24 -1.35
CA PHE A 414 3.12 -10.35 -0.49
C PHE A 414 1.70 -10.14 0.04
N LEU A 415 1.40 -8.93 0.51
CA LEU A 415 0.08 -8.54 1.00
C LEU A 415 -0.97 -8.60 -0.11
N LEU A 416 -0.62 -8.11 -1.30
CA LEU A 416 -1.44 -8.22 -2.50
C LEU A 416 -1.78 -9.67 -2.81
N SER A 417 -0.82 -10.59 -2.71
CA SER A 417 -1.06 -12.02 -2.94
C SER A 417 -2.07 -12.62 -1.96
N GLN A 418 -2.16 -12.10 -0.74
CA GLN A 418 -3.21 -12.47 0.21
C GLN A 418 -4.54 -11.81 -0.16
N GLN A 419 -4.52 -10.53 -0.51
CA GLN A 419 -5.71 -9.78 -0.89
C GLN A 419 -6.43 -10.40 -2.09
N LEU A 420 -5.69 -10.87 -3.10
CA LEU A 420 -6.27 -11.51 -4.29
C LEU A 420 -7.04 -12.81 -3.98
N GLN A 421 -6.93 -13.35 -2.77
CA GLN A 421 -7.73 -14.50 -2.30
C GLN A 421 -9.09 -14.08 -1.70
N ARG A 422 -9.30 -12.79 -1.45
CA ARG A 422 -10.50 -12.20 -0.85
C ARG A 422 -11.20 -11.35 -1.91
N TRP A 423 -12.43 -11.73 -2.27
CA TRP A 423 -13.17 -11.07 -3.36
C TRP A 423 -14.35 -10.22 -2.86
N GLY A 424 -14.54 -10.14 -1.54
CA GLY A 424 -15.61 -9.37 -0.92
C GLY A 424 -15.13 -8.00 -0.44
N ARG A 425 -16.10 -7.16 -0.07
CA ARG A 425 -15.86 -5.89 0.62
C ARG A 425 -15.20 -6.12 1.98
N GLU A 426 -14.29 -5.24 2.36
CA GLU A 426 -13.63 -5.26 3.66
C GLU A 426 -14.40 -4.39 4.65
N VAL A 427 -15.51 -4.90 5.18
CA VAL A 427 -16.42 -4.14 6.06
C VAL A 427 -15.70 -3.50 7.25
N LEU A 428 -14.77 -4.23 7.89
CA LEU A 428 -14.01 -3.69 9.01
C LEU A 428 -13.13 -2.49 8.61
N PHE A 429 -12.52 -2.54 7.43
CA PHE A 429 -11.74 -1.44 6.88
C PHE A 429 -12.65 -0.24 6.58
N GLU A 430 -13.76 -0.47 5.88
CA GLU A 430 -14.72 0.58 5.50
C GLU A 430 -15.30 1.31 6.72
N GLU A 431 -15.71 0.57 7.76
CA GLU A 431 -16.21 1.14 9.01
C GLU A 431 -15.13 1.92 9.77
N SER A 432 -13.88 1.45 9.74
CA SER A 432 -12.75 2.14 10.39
C SER A 432 -12.40 3.43 9.65
N LEU A 433 -12.35 3.38 8.31
CA LEU A 433 -12.10 4.54 7.45
C LEU A 433 -13.19 5.60 7.61
N ALA A 434 -14.46 5.20 7.76
CA ALA A 434 -15.56 6.13 8.03
C ALA A 434 -15.36 6.91 9.34
N ILE A 435 -14.86 6.27 10.40
CA ILE A 435 -14.51 6.98 11.64
C ILE A 435 -13.32 7.91 11.43
N VAL A 436 -12.29 7.47 10.69
CA VAL A 436 -11.14 8.34 10.35
C VAL A 436 -11.62 9.61 9.65
N VAL A 437 -12.48 9.50 8.64
CA VAL A 437 -13.02 10.69 7.93
C VAL A 437 -13.88 11.56 8.84
N GLN A 438 -14.65 10.97 9.77
CA GLN A 438 -15.36 11.76 10.78
C GLN A 438 -14.40 12.56 11.68
N ILE A 439 -13.29 11.97 12.13
CA ILE A 439 -12.24 12.67 12.90
C ILE A 439 -11.68 13.83 12.06
N LEU A 440 -11.32 13.58 10.80
CA LEU A 440 -10.72 14.57 9.90
C LEU A 440 -11.69 15.69 9.49
N SER A 441 -13.00 15.46 9.61
CA SER A 441 -14.03 16.49 9.38
C SER A 441 -14.18 17.48 10.52
N LEU A 442 -13.61 17.18 11.69
CA LEU A 442 -13.63 18.09 12.84
C LEU A 442 -12.69 19.27 12.61
N PRO A 443 -13.04 20.47 13.11
CA PRO A 443 -12.13 21.60 13.05
C PRO A 443 -10.90 21.32 13.93
N LEU A 444 -9.71 21.44 13.33
CA LEU A 444 -8.44 21.34 14.04
C LEU A 444 -8.33 22.50 15.05
N GLN A 445 -8.21 22.17 16.33
CA GLN A 445 -8.00 23.13 17.42
C GLN A 445 -6.52 23.21 17.75
N SER A 446 -6.05 24.39 18.16
CA SER A 446 -4.66 24.65 18.57
C SER A 446 -4.55 25.01 20.05
#